data_AF-A0AAV6Q0D5-F1
#
_entry.id   AF-A0AAV6Q0D5-F1
#
_cell.length_a   1.000
_cell.length_b   1.000
_cell.length_c   1.000
_cell.angle_alpha   90.00
_cell.angle_beta   90.00
_cell.angle_gamma   90.00
#
_symmetry.space_group_name_H-M   'P 1'
#
loop_
_entity.id
_entity.type
_entity.pdbx_description
1 polymer ?
#
loop_
_entity_poly.entity_id
_entity_poly.type
_entity_poly.pdbx_seq_one_letter_code
_entity_poly.pdbx_strand_id
1 'polypeptide(L)'
;MDLKKQITLHMEELDHIPETSFEKDVVCEDEDSFCLSRDNITALKLLLCQLDERKVENQAKCETHREKIQQLWDRLQVPQEERSVFNEHMVMSKKRNLEALQAEVQRLEELKLLNIRNVTDAIRSEIAVFWEKCFFSIDQRQAFAPYFSEDFTEELLVQHDAEIQRLKQHYEDHKELFDGVQQWEESWKLFQELEKKATDPTRFTNRGGNLLKEEKQRSDLHKNLPKLEKKLKAQIDAWESEQSREFLVNGQKFLQYVEEQWELHRIEKEKEKQERHLKKSKQTEEDMLYGTAVRTPTKRRFLGTTTPNKSRKLFNSTSSMSSATSNSTMRSVYGGTICRSPVPRPPLSANKCPAPRTPGSGKPPHPRLQGCNKENEAQLKGTPVSGALLTPASPQRNFSMASVASTYSEFVRDLVNTESVQSRCVLSSKTLKCCLLISSLHASNQRIDFP
;
A
#
# COMPACT_ATOMS: atom_id res chain seq x y z
N MET A 1 34.55 59.85 -38.49
CA MET A 1 34.49 60.52 -37.16
C MET A 1 33.27 60.01 -36.40
N ASP A 2 32.44 60.86 -35.78
CA ASP A 2 31.45 60.47 -34.75
C ASP A 2 30.53 59.29 -35.16
N LEU A 3 29.87 59.38 -36.33
CA LEU A 3 29.00 58.29 -36.82
C LEU A 3 29.74 56.95 -37.03
N LYS A 4 30.99 56.93 -37.53
CA LYS A 4 31.78 55.69 -37.64
C LYS A 4 31.99 55.07 -36.24
N LYS A 5 32.30 55.90 -35.23
CA LYS A 5 32.61 55.46 -33.85
C LYS A 5 31.38 54.93 -33.12
N GLN A 6 30.21 55.55 -33.34
CA GLN A 6 28.92 55.06 -32.83
C GLN A 6 28.52 53.72 -33.48
N ILE A 7 28.72 53.58 -34.79
CA ILE A 7 28.49 52.31 -35.51
C ILE A 7 29.40 51.19 -34.97
N THR A 8 30.72 51.44 -34.85
CA THR A 8 31.65 50.44 -34.28
C THR A 8 31.26 50.04 -32.85
N LEU A 9 30.86 51.00 -32.00
CA LEU A 9 30.40 50.72 -30.65
C LEU A 9 29.15 49.82 -30.63
N HIS A 10 28.14 50.13 -31.46
CA HIS A 10 26.90 49.34 -31.48
C HIS A 10 27.09 47.95 -32.13
N MET A 11 28.03 47.83 -33.08
CA MET A 11 28.44 46.52 -33.60
C MET A 11 29.18 45.69 -32.52
N GLU A 12 30.05 46.31 -31.70
CA GLU A 12 30.67 45.65 -30.56
C GLU A 12 29.63 45.27 -29.48
N GLU A 13 28.69 46.16 -29.12
CA GLU A 13 27.63 45.88 -28.14
C GLU A 13 26.67 44.76 -28.59
N LEU A 14 26.46 44.60 -29.90
CA LEU A 14 25.63 43.52 -30.46
C LEU A 14 26.39 42.22 -30.73
N ASP A 15 27.72 42.20 -30.52
CA ASP A 15 28.62 41.15 -31.02
C ASP A 15 28.42 40.89 -32.55
N HIS A 16 28.11 41.94 -33.32
CA HIS A 16 27.82 41.88 -34.77
C HIS A 16 29.10 42.06 -35.60
N ILE A 17 29.35 41.12 -36.50
CA ILE A 17 30.53 41.11 -37.37
C ILE A 17 30.19 41.88 -38.67
N PRO A 18 31.06 42.78 -39.18
CA PRO A 18 30.84 43.43 -40.47
C PRO A 18 30.61 42.41 -41.60
N GLU A 19 29.41 42.37 -42.18
CA GLU A 19 29.07 41.42 -43.25
C GLU A 19 29.14 42.06 -44.64
N THR A 20 28.48 43.19 -44.84
CA THR A 20 28.48 43.88 -46.14
C THR A 20 29.83 44.54 -46.44
N SER A 21 30.10 44.82 -47.73
CA SER A 21 31.27 45.60 -48.14
C SER A 21 31.26 47.01 -47.52
N PHE A 22 30.08 47.61 -47.38
CA PHE A 22 29.91 48.92 -46.75
C PHE A 22 30.21 48.88 -45.24
N GLU A 23 29.73 47.88 -44.49
CA GLU A 23 30.12 47.73 -43.07
C GLU A 23 31.64 47.55 -42.90
N LYS A 24 32.30 46.84 -43.83
CA LYS A 24 33.75 46.61 -43.81
C LYS A 24 34.54 47.89 -44.08
N ASP A 25 34.13 48.68 -45.07
CA ASP A 25 34.66 50.04 -45.33
C ASP A 25 34.42 50.96 -44.11
N VAL A 26 33.22 50.94 -43.53
CA VAL A 26 32.86 51.74 -42.36
C VAL A 26 33.69 51.39 -41.13
N VAL A 27 33.98 50.12 -40.86
CA VAL A 27 34.66 49.67 -39.63
C VAL A 27 36.18 49.45 -39.79
N CYS A 28 36.66 49.00 -40.95
CA CYS A 28 38.03 48.52 -41.13
C CYS A 28 38.94 49.44 -41.95
N GLU A 29 38.40 50.42 -42.68
CA GLU A 29 39.20 51.42 -43.40
C GLU A 29 39.45 52.69 -42.58
N ASP A 30 40.65 53.26 -42.77
CA ASP A 30 41.14 54.47 -42.09
C ASP A 30 40.17 55.65 -42.23
N GLU A 31 40.11 56.54 -41.22
CA GLU A 31 39.17 57.67 -41.24
C GLU A 31 39.39 58.63 -42.43
N ASP A 32 40.57 58.60 -43.07
CA ASP A 32 40.97 59.45 -44.20
C ASP A 32 40.78 58.81 -45.61
N SER A 33 40.56 57.49 -45.73
CA SER A 33 40.25 56.87 -47.05
C SER A 33 38.76 56.92 -47.41
N PHE A 34 37.89 57.02 -46.40
CA PHE A 34 36.43 56.93 -46.58
C PHE A 34 35.85 58.09 -47.41
N CYS A 35 35.30 57.78 -48.58
CA CYS A 35 34.68 58.75 -49.48
C CYS A 35 33.48 59.48 -48.83
N LEU A 36 33.63 60.77 -48.53
CA LEU A 36 32.59 61.63 -47.94
C LEU A 36 31.52 62.10 -48.96
N SER A 37 30.92 61.16 -49.69
CA SER A 37 29.80 61.44 -50.60
C SER A 37 28.48 61.64 -49.83
N ARG A 38 27.51 62.35 -50.44
CA ARG A 38 26.16 62.51 -49.88
C ARG A 38 25.47 61.17 -49.63
N ASP A 39 25.71 60.21 -50.52
CA ASP A 39 25.07 58.89 -50.49
C ASP A 39 25.71 58.01 -49.41
N ASN A 40 27.04 58.07 -49.27
CA ASN A 40 27.78 57.39 -48.19
C ASN A 40 27.40 57.94 -46.80
N ILE A 41 27.21 59.27 -46.68
CA ILE A 41 26.72 59.91 -45.44
C ILE A 41 25.27 59.47 -45.14
N THR A 42 24.46 59.23 -46.17
CA THR A 42 23.07 58.75 -46.01
C THR A 42 23.04 57.26 -45.61
N ALA A 43 23.90 56.44 -46.23
CA ALA A 43 24.07 55.03 -45.89
C ALA A 43 24.65 54.83 -44.46
N LEU A 44 25.60 55.66 -44.04
CA LEU A 44 26.10 55.70 -42.65
C LEU A 44 24.96 55.92 -41.64
N LYS A 45 24.11 56.92 -41.89
CA LYS A 45 22.96 57.21 -41.02
C LYS A 45 21.95 56.05 -40.99
N LEU A 46 21.67 55.45 -42.16
CA LEU A 46 20.77 54.30 -42.24
C LEU A 46 21.33 53.08 -41.47
N LEU A 47 22.62 52.80 -41.60
CA LEU A 47 23.29 51.71 -40.87
C LEU A 47 23.25 51.95 -39.36
N LEU A 48 23.49 53.19 -38.90
CA LEU A 48 23.38 53.55 -37.48
C LEU A 48 21.97 53.30 -36.95
N CYS A 49 20.92 53.85 -37.61
CA CYS A 49 19.54 53.63 -37.19
C CYS A 49 19.16 52.13 -37.14
N GLN A 50 19.61 51.32 -38.10
CA GLN A 50 19.36 49.87 -38.09
C GLN A 50 20.10 49.13 -36.96
N LEU A 51 21.23 49.64 -36.46
CA LEU A 51 21.93 49.09 -35.31
C LEU A 51 21.26 49.53 -34.00
N ASP A 52 20.80 50.77 -33.91
CA ASP A 52 19.98 51.27 -32.80
C ASP A 52 18.68 50.45 -32.66
N GLU A 53 17.95 50.25 -33.76
CA GLU A 53 16.72 49.44 -33.80
C GLU A 53 16.99 48.00 -33.31
N ARG A 54 18.06 47.35 -33.81
CA ARG A 54 18.50 46.02 -33.36
C ARG A 54 18.89 46.00 -31.87
N LYS A 55 19.55 47.05 -31.37
CA LYS A 55 19.94 47.20 -29.97
C LYS A 55 18.74 47.32 -29.04
N VAL A 56 17.76 48.16 -29.41
CA VAL A 56 16.51 48.31 -28.66
C VAL A 56 15.68 47.02 -28.68
N GLU A 57 15.57 46.34 -29.82
CA GLU A 57 14.85 45.07 -29.93
C GLU A 57 15.51 43.97 -29.08
N ASN A 58 16.83 43.87 -29.10
CA ASN A 58 17.60 42.92 -28.30
C ASN A 58 17.51 43.22 -26.79
N GLN A 59 17.57 44.50 -26.39
CA GLN A 59 17.35 44.94 -25.00
C GLN A 59 15.97 44.48 -24.49
N ALA A 60 14.90 44.77 -25.24
CA ALA A 60 13.53 44.40 -24.86
C ALA A 60 13.32 42.87 -24.80
N LYS A 61 13.94 42.10 -25.70
CA LYS A 61 13.96 40.63 -25.63
C LYS A 61 14.68 40.14 -24.36
N CYS A 62 15.84 40.70 -24.05
CA CYS A 62 16.58 40.35 -22.84
C CYS A 62 15.78 40.67 -21.56
N GLU A 63 15.15 41.84 -21.49
CA GLU A 63 14.27 42.24 -20.38
C GLU A 63 13.08 41.29 -20.21
N THR A 64 12.40 40.94 -21.30
CA THR A 64 11.28 39.97 -21.29
C THR A 64 11.72 38.60 -20.73
N HIS A 65 12.90 38.11 -21.12
CA HIS A 65 13.44 36.86 -20.58
C HIS A 65 13.86 36.99 -19.11
N ARG A 66 14.45 38.12 -18.70
CA ARG A 66 14.81 38.40 -17.30
C ARG A 66 13.59 38.42 -16.39
N GLU A 67 12.51 39.07 -16.79
CA GLU A 67 11.24 39.05 -16.05
C GLU A 67 10.69 37.63 -15.88
N LYS A 68 10.72 36.82 -16.96
CA LYS A 68 10.29 35.42 -16.93
C LYS A 68 11.17 34.56 -16.00
N ILE A 69 12.49 34.76 -16.03
CA ILE A 69 13.45 34.09 -15.14
C ILE A 69 13.21 34.46 -13.69
N GLN A 70 13.04 35.75 -13.38
CA GLN A 70 12.72 36.25 -12.04
C GLN A 70 11.46 35.54 -11.49
N GLN A 71 10.37 35.53 -12.27
CA GLN A 71 9.12 34.85 -11.91
C GLN A 71 9.29 33.35 -11.71
N LEU A 72 10.07 32.67 -12.56
CA LEU A 72 10.33 31.24 -12.45
C LEU A 72 11.22 30.90 -11.25
N TRP A 73 12.29 31.66 -11.00
CA TRP A 73 13.14 31.51 -9.82
C TRP A 73 12.33 31.68 -8.52
N ASP A 74 11.40 32.64 -8.47
CA ASP A 74 10.56 32.87 -7.29
C ASP A 74 9.45 31.81 -7.14
N ARG A 75 8.83 31.34 -8.23
CA ARG A 75 7.87 30.21 -8.19
C ARG A 75 8.51 28.87 -7.86
N LEU A 76 9.75 28.63 -8.30
CA LEU A 76 10.50 27.39 -8.07
C LEU A 76 11.40 27.43 -6.83
N GLN A 77 11.45 28.58 -6.12
CA GLN A 77 12.29 28.81 -4.93
C GLN A 77 13.79 28.51 -5.17
N VAL A 78 14.31 28.91 -6.34
CA VAL A 78 15.72 28.69 -6.73
C VAL A 78 16.67 29.41 -5.75
N PRO A 79 17.68 28.72 -5.18
CA PRO A 79 18.61 29.28 -4.21
C PRO A 79 19.36 30.53 -4.70
N GLN A 80 19.68 31.44 -3.79
CA GLN A 80 20.35 32.70 -4.13
C GLN A 80 21.76 32.47 -4.69
N GLU A 81 22.40 31.35 -4.32
CA GLU A 81 23.67 30.88 -4.82
C GLU A 81 23.60 30.63 -6.33
N GLU A 82 22.61 29.86 -6.81
CA GLU A 82 22.38 29.61 -8.23
C GLU A 82 22.06 30.90 -9.00
N ARG A 83 21.16 31.74 -8.46
CA ARG A 83 20.85 33.06 -9.04
C ARG A 83 22.11 33.93 -9.19
N SER A 84 23.01 33.88 -8.21
CA SER A 84 24.20 34.74 -8.17
C SER A 84 25.22 34.44 -9.27
N VAL A 85 25.31 33.17 -9.71
CA VAL A 85 26.17 32.75 -10.83
C VAL A 85 25.69 33.36 -12.15
N PHE A 86 24.37 33.58 -12.28
CA PHE A 86 23.75 34.09 -13.50
C PHE A 86 23.69 35.63 -13.58
N ASN A 87 24.17 36.35 -12.57
CA ASN A 87 24.05 37.81 -12.45
C ASN A 87 24.59 38.62 -13.64
N GLU A 88 25.62 38.16 -14.36
CA GLU A 88 26.15 38.86 -15.54
C GLU A 88 25.07 38.98 -16.64
N HIS A 89 24.39 37.85 -16.91
CA HIS A 89 23.29 37.76 -17.86
C HIS A 89 22.00 38.43 -17.35
N MET A 90 21.94 38.80 -16.06
CA MET A 90 20.86 39.62 -15.50
C MET A 90 21.07 41.14 -15.68
N VAL A 91 22.23 41.59 -16.15
CA VAL A 91 22.53 43.02 -16.40
C VAL A 91 22.88 43.32 -17.86
N MET A 92 23.69 42.48 -18.50
CA MET A 92 24.17 42.74 -19.86
C MET A 92 23.18 42.29 -20.94
N SER A 93 23.17 42.97 -22.09
CA SER A 93 22.26 42.68 -23.22
C SER A 93 22.99 42.40 -24.55
N LYS A 94 24.30 42.14 -24.53
CA LYS A 94 25.01 41.61 -25.73
C LYS A 94 24.37 40.29 -26.18
N LYS A 95 24.51 39.91 -27.45
CA LYS A 95 23.93 38.69 -28.05
C LYS A 95 24.14 37.42 -27.20
N ARG A 96 25.35 37.21 -26.66
CA ARG A 96 25.65 36.06 -25.77
C ARG A 96 24.71 35.94 -24.55
N ASN A 97 24.22 37.08 -24.05
CA ASN A 97 23.31 37.12 -22.90
C ASN A 97 21.89 36.75 -23.32
N LEU A 98 21.43 37.15 -24.51
CA LEU A 98 20.14 36.72 -25.04
C LEU A 98 20.08 35.20 -25.19
N GLU A 99 21.17 34.60 -25.69
CA GLU A 99 21.31 33.15 -25.84
C GLU A 99 21.33 32.44 -24.46
N ALA A 100 22.08 32.96 -23.49
CA ALA A 100 22.10 32.44 -22.12
C ALA A 100 20.74 32.58 -21.40
N LEU A 101 20.05 33.72 -21.58
CA LEU A 101 18.71 33.98 -21.05
C LEU A 101 17.68 33.00 -21.62
N GLN A 102 17.75 32.69 -22.91
CA GLN A 102 16.86 31.71 -23.53
C GLN A 102 17.13 30.29 -23.02
N ALA A 103 18.40 29.91 -22.82
CA ALA A 103 18.76 28.62 -22.24
C ALA A 103 18.29 28.47 -20.77
N GLU A 104 18.44 29.52 -19.94
CA GLU A 104 17.96 29.50 -18.55
C GLU A 104 16.42 29.46 -18.47
N VAL A 105 15.72 30.19 -19.35
CA VAL A 105 14.25 30.07 -19.48
C VAL A 105 13.84 28.63 -19.78
N GLN A 106 14.49 27.97 -20.75
CA GLN A 106 14.19 26.58 -21.11
C GLN A 106 14.46 25.62 -19.93
N ARG A 107 15.63 25.73 -19.29
CA ARG A 107 16.00 24.92 -18.11
C ARG A 107 14.99 25.06 -16.96
N LEU A 108 14.51 26.28 -16.70
CA LEU A 108 13.53 26.54 -15.65
C LEU A 108 12.13 26.03 -16.01
N GLU A 109 11.74 26.05 -17.29
CA GLU A 109 10.49 25.45 -17.76
C GLU A 109 10.52 23.91 -17.72
N GLU A 110 11.66 23.29 -18.05
CA GLU A 110 11.91 21.85 -17.84
C GLU A 110 11.86 21.47 -16.36
N LEU A 111 12.48 22.26 -15.48
CA LEU A 111 12.44 22.06 -14.03
C LEU A 111 11.02 22.22 -13.46
N LYS A 112 10.25 23.19 -13.95
CA LYS A 112 8.82 23.33 -13.63
C LYS A 112 8.03 22.08 -14.03
N LEU A 113 8.23 21.58 -15.25
CA LEU A 113 7.55 20.39 -15.77
C LEU A 113 7.90 19.14 -14.96
N LEU A 114 9.18 18.96 -14.62
CA LEU A 114 9.66 17.87 -13.77
C LEU A 114 9.04 17.93 -12.36
N ASN A 115 8.95 19.12 -11.76
CA ASN A 115 8.32 19.30 -10.45
C ASN A 115 6.81 19.01 -10.50
N ILE A 116 6.08 19.50 -11.52
CA ILE A 116 4.65 19.18 -11.74
C ILE A 116 4.46 17.67 -11.85
N ARG A 117 5.32 16.99 -12.63
CA ARG A 117 5.29 15.52 -12.76
C ARG A 117 5.50 14.81 -11.43
N ASN A 118 6.57 15.15 -10.71
CA ASN A 118 6.93 14.51 -9.45
C ASN A 118 5.81 14.64 -8.40
N VAL A 119 5.16 15.81 -8.31
CA VAL A 119 4.02 16.03 -7.41
C VAL A 119 2.77 15.28 -7.90
N THR A 120 2.49 15.29 -9.21
CA THR A 120 1.34 14.55 -9.79
C THR A 120 1.47 13.04 -9.55
N ASP A 121 2.64 12.44 -9.76
CA ASP A 121 2.88 11.01 -9.56
C ASP A 121 2.88 10.62 -8.05
N ALA A 122 3.26 11.55 -7.16
CA ALA A 122 3.07 11.39 -5.71
C ALA A 122 1.57 11.43 -5.33
N ILE A 123 0.79 12.38 -5.85
CA ILE A 123 -0.66 12.46 -5.60
C ILE A 123 -1.37 11.22 -6.17
N ARG A 124 -0.99 10.72 -7.35
CA ARG A 124 -1.49 9.45 -7.92
C ARG A 124 -1.24 8.27 -6.98
N SER A 125 -0.08 8.23 -6.34
CA SER A 125 0.25 7.22 -5.33
C SER A 125 -0.64 7.32 -4.09
N GLU A 126 -0.97 8.53 -3.62
CA GLU A 126 -1.97 8.72 -2.56
C GLU A 126 -3.39 8.34 -3.00
N ILE A 127 -3.81 8.74 -4.20
CA ILE A 127 -5.12 8.40 -4.79
C ILE A 127 -5.30 6.87 -4.83
N ALA A 128 -4.28 6.12 -5.26
CA ALA A 128 -4.31 4.67 -5.27
C ALA A 128 -4.54 4.07 -3.86
N VAL A 129 -3.86 4.60 -2.83
CA VAL A 129 -4.05 4.19 -1.42
C VAL A 129 -5.46 4.53 -0.92
N PHE A 130 -6.03 5.67 -1.28
CA PHE A 130 -7.41 6.01 -0.90
C PHE A 130 -8.46 5.19 -1.66
N TRP A 131 -8.22 4.85 -2.93
CA TRP A 131 -9.06 3.90 -3.68
C TRP A 131 -9.04 2.51 -3.07
N GLU A 132 -7.93 2.05 -2.50
CA GLU A 132 -7.86 0.78 -1.76
C GLU A 132 -8.60 0.86 -0.42
N LYS A 133 -8.37 1.91 0.38
CA LYS A 133 -9.09 2.13 1.66
C LYS A 133 -10.60 2.26 1.52
N CYS A 134 -11.06 2.89 0.42
CA CYS A 134 -12.48 3.06 0.13
C CYS A 134 -13.06 1.91 -0.72
N PHE A 135 -12.29 0.85 -0.99
CA PHE A 135 -12.68 -0.33 -1.77
C PHE A 135 -13.25 -0.02 -3.19
N PHE A 136 -12.69 1.00 -3.86
CA PHE A 136 -13.14 1.41 -5.21
C PHE A 136 -12.94 0.29 -6.24
N SER A 137 -13.99 -0.02 -7.00
CA SER A 137 -13.94 -0.95 -8.14
C SER A 137 -13.04 -0.45 -9.26
N ILE A 138 -12.64 -1.34 -10.17
CA ILE A 138 -11.80 -0.97 -11.33
C ILE A 138 -12.48 0.12 -12.17
N ASP A 139 -13.79 0.00 -12.40
CA ASP A 139 -14.57 0.95 -13.20
C ASP A 139 -14.65 2.33 -12.52
N GLN A 140 -14.78 2.37 -11.19
CA GLN A 140 -14.76 3.61 -10.41
C GLN A 140 -13.40 4.31 -10.46
N ARG A 141 -12.30 3.55 -10.53
CA ARG A 141 -10.94 4.10 -10.73
C ARG A 141 -10.76 4.61 -12.17
N GLN A 142 -11.29 3.90 -13.17
CA GLN A 142 -11.25 4.31 -14.58
C GLN A 142 -12.10 5.55 -14.88
N ALA A 143 -13.14 5.83 -14.08
CA ALA A 143 -13.96 7.03 -14.23
C ALA A 143 -13.17 8.35 -14.06
N PHE A 144 -12.08 8.35 -13.27
CA PHE A 144 -11.16 9.48 -13.17
C PHE A 144 -10.07 9.41 -14.25
N ALA A 145 -10.47 9.67 -15.50
CA ALA A 145 -9.60 9.61 -16.68
C ALA A 145 -8.27 10.41 -16.57
N PRO A 146 -8.17 11.58 -15.91
CA PRO A 146 -6.91 12.32 -15.75
C PRO A 146 -5.79 11.53 -15.06
N TYR A 147 -6.13 10.51 -14.24
CA TYR A 147 -5.15 9.60 -13.63
C TYR A 147 -4.21 8.93 -14.65
N PHE A 148 -4.70 8.70 -15.88
CA PHE A 148 -4.00 7.96 -16.93
C PHE A 148 -3.35 8.87 -18.00
N SER A 149 -3.40 10.19 -17.85
CA SER A 149 -2.74 11.12 -18.79
C SER A 149 -1.22 11.20 -18.55
N GLU A 150 -0.44 11.21 -19.63
CA GLU A 150 1.00 11.49 -19.59
C GLU A 150 1.33 12.98 -19.86
N ASP A 151 0.31 13.81 -20.11
CA ASP A 151 0.42 15.23 -20.47
C ASP A 151 0.51 16.13 -19.22
N PHE A 152 1.66 16.08 -18.55
CA PHE A 152 1.91 16.82 -17.31
C PHE A 152 1.74 18.34 -17.50
N THR A 153 0.67 18.89 -16.95
CA THR A 153 0.30 20.31 -17.02
C THR A 153 -0.12 20.84 -15.65
N GLU A 154 -0.12 22.16 -15.49
CA GLU A 154 -0.54 22.83 -14.25
C GLU A 154 -2.03 22.58 -13.96
N GLU A 155 -2.86 22.47 -15.01
CA GLU A 155 -4.26 22.04 -14.95
C GLU A 155 -4.41 20.58 -14.51
N LEU A 156 -3.60 19.65 -15.04
CA LEU A 156 -3.62 18.24 -14.64
C LEU A 156 -3.31 18.09 -13.13
N LEU A 157 -2.35 18.87 -12.62
CA LEU A 157 -2.02 18.88 -11.19
C LEU A 157 -3.19 19.35 -10.33
N VAL A 158 -3.85 20.47 -10.70
CA VAL A 158 -5.04 20.98 -10.00
C VAL A 158 -6.18 19.95 -9.96
N GLN A 159 -6.39 19.19 -11.04
CA GLN A 159 -7.38 18.12 -11.09
C GLN A 159 -7.03 16.95 -10.14
N HIS A 160 -5.74 16.61 -10.00
CA HIS A 160 -5.29 15.59 -9.05
C HIS A 160 -5.40 16.07 -7.60
N ASP A 161 -5.04 17.32 -7.30
CA ASP A 161 -5.21 17.94 -5.98
C ASP A 161 -6.68 17.97 -5.53
N ALA A 162 -7.60 18.32 -6.44
CA ALA A 162 -9.03 18.29 -6.18
C ALA A 162 -9.55 16.86 -5.91
N GLU A 163 -9.13 15.88 -6.70
CA GLU A 163 -9.57 14.47 -6.51
C GLU A 163 -9.01 13.87 -5.21
N ILE A 164 -7.75 14.09 -4.85
CA ILE A 164 -7.22 13.57 -3.59
C ILE A 164 -7.87 14.24 -2.36
N GLN A 165 -8.22 15.53 -2.44
CA GLN A 165 -9.01 16.20 -1.39
C GLN A 165 -10.42 15.60 -1.29
N ARG A 166 -11.09 15.37 -2.43
CA ARG A 166 -12.42 14.72 -2.48
C ARG A 166 -12.40 13.31 -1.89
N LEU A 167 -11.37 12.52 -2.20
CA LEU A 167 -11.18 11.17 -1.66
C LEU A 167 -10.83 11.16 -0.17
N LYS A 168 -10.00 12.09 0.29
CA LYS A 168 -9.68 12.28 1.72
C LYS A 168 -10.93 12.61 2.54
N GLN A 169 -11.74 13.56 2.07
CA GLN A 169 -13.01 13.92 2.71
C GLN A 169 -13.97 12.71 2.76
N HIS A 170 -14.21 12.07 1.60
CA HIS A 170 -15.08 10.89 1.49
C HIS A 170 -14.64 9.71 2.38
N TYR A 171 -13.34 9.53 2.61
CA TYR A 171 -12.83 8.53 3.56
C TYR A 171 -13.11 8.92 5.01
N GLU A 172 -12.82 10.15 5.43
CA GLU A 172 -13.06 10.58 6.82
C GLU A 172 -14.56 10.64 7.17
N ASP A 173 -15.42 11.07 6.25
CA ASP A 173 -16.89 11.10 6.42
C ASP A 173 -17.47 9.69 6.72
N HIS A 174 -16.90 8.65 6.12
CA HIS A 174 -17.41 7.27 6.16
C HIS A 174 -16.46 6.30 6.86
N LYS A 175 -15.50 6.83 7.63
CA LYS A 175 -14.35 6.10 8.17
C LYS A 175 -14.72 4.88 9.02
N GLU A 176 -15.71 5.03 9.91
CA GLU A 176 -16.20 3.94 10.74
C GLU A 176 -16.75 2.74 9.95
N LEU A 177 -17.21 2.97 8.71
CA LEU A 177 -17.73 1.93 7.83
C LEU A 177 -16.56 1.21 7.14
N PHE A 178 -15.60 1.95 6.58
CA PHE A 178 -14.41 1.37 5.95
C PHE A 178 -13.52 0.61 6.95
N ASP A 179 -13.21 1.22 8.09
CA ASP A 179 -12.41 0.60 9.16
C ASP A 179 -13.13 -0.65 9.71
N GLY A 180 -14.47 -0.64 9.75
CA GLY A 180 -15.27 -1.79 10.16
C GLY A 180 -15.27 -2.93 9.13
N VAL A 181 -15.34 -2.62 7.83
CA VAL A 181 -15.19 -3.60 6.73
C VAL A 181 -13.79 -4.24 6.77
N GLN A 182 -12.74 -3.43 6.95
CA GLN A 182 -11.37 -3.95 7.13
C GLN A 182 -11.27 -4.85 8.38
N GLN A 183 -11.85 -4.45 9.51
CA GLN A 183 -11.86 -5.26 10.73
C GLN A 183 -12.58 -6.61 10.53
N TRP A 184 -13.65 -6.66 9.73
CA TRP A 184 -14.33 -7.91 9.40
C TRP A 184 -13.42 -8.82 8.56
N GLU A 185 -12.81 -8.27 7.51
CA GLU A 185 -11.92 -8.98 6.60
C GLU A 185 -10.68 -9.56 7.32
N GLU A 186 -10.07 -8.79 8.22
CA GLU A 186 -8.98 -9.26 9.08
C GLU A 186 -9.43 -10.35 10.06
N SER A 187 -10.60 -10.17 10.68
CA SER A 187 -11.19 -11.17 11.59
C SER A 187 -11.54 -12.48 10.88
N TRP A 188 -12.01 -12.39 9.63
CA TRP A 188 -12.35 -13.53 8.78
C TRP A 188 -11.10 -14.30 8.33
N LYS A 189 -10.06 -13.59 7.89
CA LYS A 189 -8.73 -14.17 7.58
C LYS A 189 -8.14 -14.91 8.79
N LEU A 190 -8.15 -14.29 9.98
CA LEU A 190 -7.66 -14.92 11.21
C LEU A 190 -8.50 -16.14 11.62
N PHE A 191 -9.83 -16.09 11.45
CA PHE A 191 -10.72 -17.23 11.69
C PHE A 191 -10.38 -18.41 10.75
N GLN A 192 -10.23 -18.16 9.44
CA GLN A 192 -9.80 -19.18 8.48
C GLN A 192 -8.42 -19.77 8.79
N GLU A 193 -7.47 -18.95 9.24
CA GLU A 193 -6.16 -19.44 9.67
C GLU A 193 -6.26 -20.39 10.87
N LEU A 194 -7.09 -20.07 11.86
CA LEU A 194 -7.30 -20.90 13.04
C LEU A 194 -8.04 -22.21 12.70
N GLU A 195 -8.98 -22.20 11.75
CA GLU A 195 -9.57 -23.41 11.17
C GLU A 195 -8.52 -24.29 10.45
N LYS A 196 -7.72 -23.70 9.56
CA LYS A 196 -6.66 -24.42 8.82
C LYS A 196 -5.64 -25.04 9.77
N LYS A 197 -5.21 -24.30 10.80
CA LYS A 197 -4.35 -24.82 11.89
C LYS A 197 -5.06 -25.93 12.66
N ALA A 198 -6.36 -25.80 12.95
CA ALA A 198 -7.11 -26.80 13.72
C ALA A 198 -7.23 -28.18 13.03
N THR A 199 -7.17 -28.24 11.70
CA THR A 199 -7.20 -29.48 10.91
C THR A 199 -5.83 -30.15 10.77
N ASP A 200 -4.71 -29.49 11.09
CA ASP A 200 -3.34 -30.02 10.95
C ASP A 200 -3.04 -31.17 11.97
N PRO A 201 -2.74 -32.41 11.52
CA PRO A 201 -2.39 -33.51 12.41
C PRO A 201 -1.10 -33.30 13.24
N THR A 202 -0.19 -32.41 12.83
CA THR A 202 1.08 -32.13 13.51
C THR A 202 0.93 -31.19 14.72
N ARG A 203 -0.20 -30.49 14.81
CA ARG A 203 -0.53 -29.48 15.85
C ARG A 203 -0.50 -30.00 17.30
N PHE A 204 -0.53 -31.32 17.51
CA PHE A 204 -0.43 -31.94 18.83
C PHE A 204 0.96 -31.85 19.49
N THR A 205 1.96 -31.29 18.81
CA THR A 205 3.31 -30.96 19.33
C THR A 205 3.30 -29.74 20.30
N ASN A 206 2.28 -29.65 21.15
CA ASN A 206 1.84 -28.41 21.78
C ASN A 206 2.45 -28.19 23.19
N ARG A 207 3.55 -27.42 23.28
CA ARG A 207 4.17 -27.04 24.57
C ARG A 207 3.64 -25.67 25.03
N GLY A 208 3.18 -25.57 26.28
CA GLY A 208 2.72 -24.29 26.86
C GLY A 208 1.25 -23.90 26.61
N GLY A 209 0.40 -24.84 26.17
CA GLY A 209 -1.06 -24.65 26.13
C GLY A 209 -1.58 -23.75 25.02
N ASN A 210 -0.85 -23.60 23.91
CA ASN A 210 -1.25 -22.75 22.78
C ASN A 210 -2.56 -23.21 22.14
N LEU A 211 -2.77 -24.53 22.03
CA LEU A 211 -3.99 -25.16 21.51
C LEU A 211 -5.29 -24.56 22.09
N LEU A 212 -5.30 -24.30 23.40
CA LEU A 212 -6.46 -23.77 24.14
C LEU A 212 -6.65 -22.27 23.91
N LYS A 213 -5.57 -21.52 23.64
CA LYS A 213 -5.62 -20.10 23.28
C LYS A 213 -6.20 -19.93 21.88
N GLU A 214 -5.71 -20.71 20.93
CA GLU A 214 -6.23 -20.78 19.55
C GLU A 214 -7.72 -21.15 19.53
N GLU A 215 -8.11 -22.17 20.29
CA GLU A 215 -9.52 -22.60 20.39
C GLU A 215 -10.41 -21.51 21.00
N LYS A 216 -9.93 -20.84 22.06
CA LYS A 216 -10.65 -19.70 22.64
C LYS A 216 -10.79 -18.55 21.64
N GLN A 217 -9.70 -18.17 20.96
CA GLN A 217 -9.71 -17.12 19.94
C GLN A 217 -10.69 -17.44 18.80
N ARG A 218 -10.68 -18.68 18.30
CA ARG A 218 -11.63 -19.18 17.29
C ARG A 218 -13.08 -19.06 17.77
N SER A 219 -13.34 -19.50 19.00
CA SER A 219 -14.67 -19.41 19.63
C SER A 219 -15.12 -17.96 19.82
N ASP A 220 -14.22 -17.05 20.15
CA ASP A 220 -14.55 -15.63 20.38
C ASP A 220 -14.71 -14.88 19.04
N LEU A 221 -13.93 -15.19 18.00
CA LEU A 221 -14.14 -14.71 16.62
C LEU A 221 -15.50 -15.14 16.08
N HIS A 222 -15.87 -16.42 16.21
CA HIS A 222 -17.17 -16.95 15.78
C HIS A 222 -18.36 -16.27 16.50
N LYS A 223 -18.16 -15.70 17.70
CA LYS A 223 -19.18 -14.90 18.41
C LYS A 223 -19.16 -13.42 18.05
N ASN A 224 -18.07 -12.92 17.47
CA ASN A 224 -17.86 -11.49 17.23
C ASN A 224 -18.07 -11.09 15.76
N LEU A 225 -17.73 -11.97 14.81
CA LEU A 225 -18.04 -11.79 13.38
C LEU A 225 -19.54 -11.48 13.16
N PRO A 226 -20.51 -12.30 13.63
CA PRO A 226 -21.95 -11.96 13.51
C PRO A 226 -22.41 -10.68 14.22
N LYS A 227 -21.67 -10.19 15.22
CA LYS A 227 -21.98 -8.89 15.86
C LYS A 227 -21.47 -7.73 15.01
N LEU A 228 -20.28 -7.87 14.44
CA LEU A 228 -19.68 -6.89 13.55
C LEU A 228 -20.47 -6.81 12.24
N GLU A 229 -20.86 -7.94 11.66
CA GLU A 229 -21.77 -8.03 10.51
C GLU A 229 -23.10 -7.31 10.78
N LYS A 230 -23.68 -7.48 11.98
CA LYS A 230 -24.90 -6.74 12.37
C LYS A 230 -24.66 -5.24 12.58
N LYS A 231 -23.50 -4.81 13.12
CA LYS A 231 -23.13 -3.38 13.21
C LYS A 231 -22.99 -2.79 11.81
N LEU A 232 -22.20 -3.44 10.95
CA LEU A 232 -21.94 -3.05 9.58
C LEU A 232 -23.23 -2.98 8.76
N LYS A 233 -24.12 -3.96 8.88
CA LYS A 233 -25.44 -3.88 8.23
C LYS A 233 -26.21 -2.62 8.64
N ALA A 234 -26.27 -2.30 9.94
CA ALA A 234 -26.96 -1.09 10.39
C ALA A 234 -26.30 0.21 9.91
N GLN A 235 -24.97 0.23 9.75
CA GLN A 235 -24.24 1.37 9.19
C GLN A 235 -24.42 1.50 7.67
N ILE A 236 -24.43 0.37 6.95
CA ILE A 236 -24.69 0.32 5.49
C ILE A 236 -26.14 0.72 5.20
N ASP A 237 -27.12 0.13 5.89
CA ASP A 237 -28.54 0.45 5.69
C ASP A 237 -28.84 1.94 5.93
N ALA A 238 -28.11 2.59 6.84
CA ALA A 238 -28.16 4.04 7.04
C ALA A 238 -27.46 4.81 5.91
N TRP A 239 -26.24 4.42 5.54
CA TRP A 239 -25.46 5.06 4.47
C TRP A 239 -26.15 5.02 3.11
N GLU A 240 -26.73 3.88 2.72
CA GLU A 240 -27.48 3.73 1.47
C GLU A 240 -28.71 4.66 1.44
N SER A 241 -29.32 4.92 2.61
CA SER A 241 -30.46 5.83 2.75
C SER A 241 -30.08 7.31 2.69
N GLU A 242 -28.87 7.67 3.12
CA GLU A 242 -28.35 9.04 3.08
C GLU A 242 -27.80 9.39 1.69
N GLN A 243 -26.93 8.53 1.13
CA GLN A 243 -26.28 8.75 -0.16
C GLN A 243 -27.16 8.38 -1.37
N SER A 244 -28.31 7.72 -1.15
CA SER A 244 -29.21 7.22 -2.20
C SER A 244 -28.50 6.35 -3.26
N ARG A 245 -27.52 5.56 -2.81
CA ARG A 245 -26.62 4.72 -3.62
C ARG A 245 -26.33 3.41 -2.90
N GLU A 246 -26.01 2.36 -3.65
CA GLU A 246 -25.68 1.04 -3.08
C GLU A 246 -24.24 1.00 -2.55
N PHE A 247 -24.01 0.36 -1.40
CA PHE A 247 -22.68 0.24 -0.82
C PHE A 247 -21.91 -0.94 -1.44
N LEU A 248 -21.05 -0.62 -2.40
CA LEU A 248 -20.23 -1.58 -3.14
C LEU A 248 -18.79 -1.60 -2.63
N VAL A 249 -18.32 -2.79 -2.28
CA VAL A 249 -16.93 -3.11 -1.94
C VAL A 249 -16.33 -3.87 -3.12
N ASN A 250 -15.35 -3.28 -3.80
CA ASN A 250 -14.74 -3.78 -5.04
C ASN A 250 -15.75 -4.07 -6.18
N GLY A 251 -16.95 -3.50 -6.13
CA GLY A 251 -18.05 -3.71 -7.09
C GLY A 251 -19.13 -4.73 -6.67
N GLN A 252 -18.98 -5.42 -5.53
CA GLN A 252 -19.98 -6.33 -4.97
C GLN A 252 -20.60 -5.72 -3.71
N LYS A 253 -21.89 -5.99 -3.41
CA LYS A 253 -22.48 -5.55 -2.13
C LYS A 253 -21.82 -6.30 -0.97
N PHE A 254 -21.28 -5.56 -0.01
CA PHE A 254 -20.49 -6.15 1.08
C PHE A 254 -21.21 -7.30 1.81
N LEU A 255 -22.51 -7.14 2.12
CA LEU A 255 -23.30 -8.16 2.81
C LEU A 255 -23.54 -9.44 1.97
N GLN A 256 -23.52 -9.35 0.64
CA GLN A 256 -23.59 -10.53 -0.23
C GLN A 256 -22.25 -11.28 -0.24
N TYR A 257 -21.14 -10.54 -0.28
CA TYR A 257 -19.80 -11.11 -0.15
C TYR A 257 -19.61 -11.85 1.19
N VAL A 258 -20.07 -11.26 2.30
CA VAL A 258 -20.05 -11.89 3.63
C VAL A 258 -20.80 -13.23 3.64
N GLU A 259 -22.03 -13.28 3.10
CA GLU A 259 -22.82 -14.52 3.02
C GLU A 259 -22.14 -15.58 2.13
N GLU A 260 -21.59 -15.15 0.98
CA GLU A 260 -20.82 -16.02 0.07
C GLU A 260 -19.58 -16.61 0.76
N GLN A 261 -18.85 -15.83 1.54
CA GLN A 261 -17.71 -16.31 2.33
C GLN A 261 -18.13 -17.36 3.38
N TRP A 262 -19.22 -17.11 4.11
CA TRP A 262 -19.76 -18.09 5.07
C TRP A 262 -20.24 -19.38 4.39
N GLU A 263 -20.86 -19.29 3.21
CA GLU A 263 -21.30 -20.45 2.44
C GLU A 263 -20.13 -21.28 1.89
N LEU A 264 -19.11 -20.63 1.31
CA LEU A 264 -17.88 -21.29 0.84
C LEU A 264 -17.19 -22.04 1.99
N HIS A 265 -17.11 -21.43 3.18
CA HIS A 265 -16.61 -22.11 4.37
C HIS A 265 -17.49 -23.32 4.76
N ARG A 266 -18.83 -23.17 4.76
CA ARG A 266 -19.78 -24.27 5.05
C ARG A 266 -19.59 -25.45 4.10
N ILE A 267 -19.45 -25.20 2.81
CA ILE A 267 -19.23 -26.22 1.77
C ILE A 267 -17.91 -26.95 2.02
N GLU A 268 -16.82 -26.24 2.30
CA GLU A 268 -15.50 -26.85 2.53
C GLU A 268 -15.50 -27.72 3.81
N LYS A 269 -16.17 -27.30 4.89
CA LYS A 269 -16.31 -28.12 6.12
C LYS A 269 -17.15 -29.38 5.90
N GLU A 270 -18.21 -29.31 5.10
CA GLU A 270 -19.02 -30.50 4.74
C GLU A 270 -18.24 -31.45 3.83
N LYS A 271 -17.48 -30.93 2.87
CA LYS A 271 -16.55 -31.68 2.01
C LYS A 271 -15.44 -32.37 2.82
N GLU A 272 -14.81 -31.69 3.78
CA GLU A 272 -13.85 -32.26 4.75
C GLU A 272 -14.48 -33.41 5.57
N LYS A 273 -15.76 -33.28 5.94
CA LYS A 273 -16.55 -34.31 6.65
C LYS A 273 -16.88 -35.51 5.74
N GLN A 274 -17.28 -35.28 4.50
CA GLN A 274 -17.55 -36.34 3.51
C GLN A 274 -16.28 -37.10 3.13
N GLU A 275 -15.15 -36.43 2.94
CA GLU A 275 -13.87 -37.07 2.64
C GLU A 275 -13.41 -37.97 3.80
N ARG A 276 -13.54 -37.50 5.05
CA ARG A 276 -13.28 -38.34 6.25
C ARG A 276 -14.21 -39.54 6.34
N HIS A 277 -15.49 -39.38 6.00
CA HIS A 277 -16.43 -40.50 5.95
C HIS A 277 -16.03 -41.52 4.88
N LEU A 278 -15.68 -41.08 3.68
CA LEU A 278 -15.26 -41.93 2.57
C LEU A 278 -13.95 -42.67 2.90
N LYS A 279 -12.95 -41.99 3.48
CA LYS A 279 -11.70 -42.62 3.97
C LYS A 279 -11.99 -43.70 5.01
N LYS A 280 -12.87 -43.43 5.98
CA LYS A 280 -13.29 -44.43 6.99
C LYS A 280 -14.04 -45.61 6.36
N SER A 281 -14.91 -45.35 5.38
CA SER A 281 -15.65 -46.40 4.66
C SER A 281 -14.69 -47.33 3.90
N LYS A 282 -13.73 -46.77 3.16
CA LYS A 282 -12.70 -47.52 2.43
C LYS A 282 -11.81 -48.35 3.36
N GLN A 283 -11.37 -47.79 4.49
CA GLN A 283 -10.63 -48.57 5.50
C GLN A 283 -11.47 -49.74 6.02
N THR A 284 -12.77 -49.55 6.26
CA THR A 284 -13.65 -50.61 6.77
C THR A 284 -13.86 -51.71 5.72
N GLU A 285 -13.94 -51.34 4.45
CA GLU A 285 -14.03 -52.26 3.30
C GLU A 285 -12.74 -53.07 3.10
N GLU A 286 -11.58 -52.41 3.20
CA GLU A 286 -10.24 -53.03 3.16
C GLU A 286 -10.02 -53.99 4.34
N ASP A 287 -10.36 -53.56 5.57
CA ASP A 287 -10.32 -54.36 6.79
C ASP A 287 -11.25 -55.60 6.72
N MET A 288 -12.35 -55.52 5.96
CA MET A 288 -13.27 -56.64 5.71
C MET A 288 -12.77 -57.59 4.61
N LEU A 289 -12.10 -57.07 3.57
CA LEU A 289 -11.65 -57.85 2.41
C LEU A 289 -10.35 -58.62 2.70
N TYR A 290 -9.40 -57.99 3.39
CA TYR A 290 -8.09 -58.59 3.70
C TYR A 290 -7.98 -59.07 5.16
N GLY A 291 -8.97 -58.71 5.99
CA GLY A 291 -8.95 -58.95 7.43
C GLY A 291 -8.12 -57.89 8.17
N THR A 292 -8.59 -57.45 9.33
CA THR A 292 -7.87 -56.47 10.17
C THR A 292 -6.47 -56.97 10.50
N ALA A 293 -5.44 -56.27 10.03
CA ALA A 293 -4.05 -56.60 10.32
C ALA A 293 -3.80 -56.58 11.84
N VAL A 294 -3.50 -57.75 12.42
CA VAL A 294 -3.51 -57.95 13.87
C VAL A 294 -2.35 -57.22 14.55
N ARG A 295 -2.55 -55.95 14.93
CA ARG A 295 -1.73 -55.27 15.95
C ARG A 295 -1.99 -55.95 17.30
N THR A 296 -1.16 -56.92 17.62
CA THR A 296 -1.28 -57.79 18.79
C THR A 296 -1.33 -57.00 20.11
N PRO A 297 -2.40 -57.12 20.92
CA PRO A 297 -2.38 -56.68 22.31
C PRO A 297 -1.43 -57.62 23.07
N THR A 298 -0.26 -57.13 23.46
CA THR A 298 0.76 -57.94 24.15
C THR A 298 0.22 -58.46 25.48
N LYS A 299 -0.07 -59.77 25.56
CA LYS A 299 -0.52 -60.42 26.80
C LYS A 299 0.47 -60.18 27.93
N ARG A 300 -0.02 -59.64 29.06
CA ARG A 300 0.51 -59.99 30.38
C ARG A 300 -0.53 -60.84 31.11
N ARG A 301 -0.23 -62.14 31.23
CA ARG A 301 -1.10 -63.16 31.81
C ARG A 301 -0.69 -63.36 33.27
N PHE A 302 -1.59 -63.10 34.22
CA PHE A 302 -1.43 -63.52 35.62
C PHE A 302 -2.55 -64.49 35.99
N LEU A 303 -2.24 -65.44 36.87
CA LEU A 303 -3.09 -66.55 37.30
C LEU A 303 -3.11 -66.62 38.84
N GLY A 304 -4.22 -67.10 39.40
CA GLY A 304 -4.47 -67.19 40.85
C GLY A 304 -5.19 -65.95 41.39
N THR A 305 -6.23 -66.05 42.23
CA THR A 305 -6.68 -67.17 43.08
C THR A 305 -8.23 -67.26 43.13
N THR A 306 -8.78 -68.15 43.95
CA THR A 306 -10.17 -68.66 43.85
C THR A 306 -11.08 -68.38 45.04
N THR A 307 -12.38 -68.17 44.77
CA THR A 307 -13.57 -68.40 45.66
C THR A 307 -13.76 -67.53 46.93
N PRO A 308 -14.97 -67.45 47.54
CA PRO A 308 -16.34 -67.40 46.96
C PRO A 308 -17.33 -66.40 47.65
N ASN A 309 -18.58 -66.34 47.14
CA ASN A 309 -19.81 -65.74 47.75
C ASN A 309 -19.87 -64.19 47.81
N LYS A 310 -21.02 -63.52 47.55
CA LYS A 310 -22.36 -63.74 48.15
C LYS A 310 -23.55 -63.37 47.19
N SER A 311 -24.73 -63.89 47.50
CA SER A 311 -25.91 -64.12 46.63
C SER A 311 -26.82 -62.92 46.22
N ARG A 312 -27.54 -63.10 45.08
CA ARG A 312 -28.89 -62.57 44.69
C ARG A 312 -28.99 -61.04 44.42
N LYS A 313 -29.79 -60.57 43.44
CA LYS A 313 -31.01 -61.12 42.80
C LYS A 313 -30.99 -61.13 41.25
N LEU A 314 -31.89 -61.93 40.66
CA LEU A 314 -32.30 -61.92 39.24
C LEU A 314 -33.46 -60.93 39.02
N PHE A 315 -33.68 -60.44 37.78
CA PHE A 315 -34.78 -60.94 36.92
C PHE A 315 -34.76 -60.38 35.47
N ASN A 316 -35.20 -61.22 34.53
CA ASN A 316 -35.56 -61.02 33.11
C ASN A 316 -34.68 -60.19 32.15
N SER A 317 -34.00 -60.93 31.27
CA SER A 317 -33.71 -60.55 29.88
C SER A 317 -34.88 -60.97 28.96
N THR A 318 -35.26 -60.15 27.97
CA THR A 318 -35.77 -60.50 26.61
C THR A 318 -36.16 -59.21 25.86
N SER A 319 -36.08 -59.07 24.53
CA SER A 319 -35.26 -59.79 23.52
C SER A 319 -35.24 -59.03 22.18
N SER A 320 -34.04 -58.76 21.67
CA SER A 320 -33.60 -58.80 20.25
C SER A 320 -34.53 -58.53 19.04
N MET A 321 -34.20 -57.46 18.31
CA MET A 321 -33.92 -57.39 16.85
C MET A 321 -35.05 -57.42 15.77
N SER A 322 -34.87 -56.56 14.73
CA SER A 322 -35.36 -56.63 13.32
C SER A 322 -36.89 -56.48 13.05
N SER A 323 -37.37 -56.02 11.88
CA SER A 323 -36.74 -55.33 10.72
C SER A 323 -37.78 -54.76 9.73
N ALA A 324 -37.35 -53.80 8.89
CA ALA A 324 -37.84 -53.50 7.53
C ALA A 324 -39.24 -52.84 7.29
N THR A 325 -39.18 -51.89 6.35
CA THR A 325 -40.19 -51.00 5.74
C THR A 325 -41.33 -51.65 4.93
N SER A 326 -42.50 -50.98 4.84
CA SER A 326 -43.12 -50.55 3.54
C SER A 326 -44.39 -49.67 3.63
N ASN A 327 -44.30 -48.48 3.02
CA ASN A 327 -45.28 -47.66 2.26
C ASN A 327 -46.82 -47.67 2.45
N SER A 328 -47.39 -46.46 2.27
CA SER A 328 -48.73 -46.12 1.74
C SER A 328 -49.97 -46.32 2.64
N THR A 329 -51.12 -45.65 2.46
CA THR A 329 -51.51 -44.30 1.91
C THR A 329 -53.00 -44.09 2.25
N MET A 330 -53.44 -42.88 2.66
CA MET A 330 -54.71 -42.20 2.22
C MET A 330 -55.09 -40.94 3.03
N ARG A 331 -54.76 -39.79 2.44
CA ARG A 331 -55.54 -38.54 2.24
C ARG A 331 -56.90 -38.27 2.96
N SER A 332 -57.10 -36.98 3.31
CA SER A 332 -58.37 -36.19 3.38
C SER A 332 -59.26 -36.22 4.64
N VAL A 333 -60.02 -35.16 5.01
CA VAL A 333 -59.85 -33.67 4.91
C VAL A 333 -60.99 -32.91 5.64
N TYR A 334 -60.74 -31.63 6.00
CA TYR A 334 -61.68 -30.54 6.41
C TYR A 334 -62.37 -30.56 7.80
N GLY A 335 -62.25 -29.41 8.48
CA GLY A 335 -63.00 -29.00 9.69
C GLY A 335 -62.27 -27.88 10.43
N GLY A 336 -62.89 -26.69 10.57
CA GLY A 336 -62.33 -25.56 11.35
C GLY A 336 -62.76 -25.58 12.84
N THR A 337 -62.48 -24.58 13.67
CA THR A 337 -61.78 -23.29 13.45
C THR A 337 -61.42 -22.63 14.80
N ILE A 338 -60.45 -21.71 14.80
CA ILE A 338 -60.25 -20.59 15.77
C ILE A 338 -59.86 -20.95 17.23
N CYS A 339 -58.76 -20.33 17.68
CA CYS A 339 -58.31 -20.29 19.09
C CYS A 339 -58.99 -19.16 19.87
N ARG A 340 -59.08 -19.24 21.22
CA ARG A 340 -58.70 -18.17 22.18
C ARG A 340 -58.61 -18.67 23.63
N SER A 341 -57.70 -18.07 24.40
CA SER A 341 -57.69 -18.04 25.87
C SER A 341 -58.22 -16.68 26.35
N PRO A 342 -58.68 -16.58 27.61
CA PRO A 342 -58.19 -15.46 28.43
C PRO A 342 -57.78 -15.83 29.87
N VAL A 343 -57.01 -14.92 30.49
CA VAL A 343 -56.57 -14.91 31.91
C VAL A 343 -56.78 -13.50 32.46
N PRO A 344 -57.15 -13.32 33.75
CA PRO A 344 -56.79 -12.07 34.44
C PRO A 344 -56.40 -12.21 35.94
N ARG A 345 -55.07 -12.24 36.20
CA ARG A 345 -54.27 -11.41 37.15
C ARG A 345 -54.57 -11.36 38.71
N PRO A 346 -53.60 -10.85 39.54
CA PRO A 346 -53.50 -11.02 41.02
C PRO A 346 -53.67 -9.66 41.78
N PRO A 347 -53.11 -9.32 43.00
CA PRO A 347 -52.30 -10.06 44.02
C PRO A 347 -52.58 -9.76 45.53
N LEU A 348 -51.83 -10.40 46.46
CA LEU A 348 -51.33 -9.93 47.79
C LEU A 348 -50.20 -10.91 48.25
N SER A 349 -48.97 -10.54 48.67
CA SER A 349 -48.46 -9.86 49.89
C SER A 349 -48.25 -10.75 51.14
N ALA A 350 -46.99 -10.93 51.61
CA ALA A 350 -46.60 -11.10 53.04
C ALA A 350 -45.08 -11.29 53.34
N ASN A 351 -44.55 -10.37 54.16
CA ASN A 351 -43.37 -10.34 55.07
C ASN A 351 -42.64 -11.65 55.52
N LYS A 352 -41.31 -11.57 55.74
CA LYS A 352 -40.66 -11.47 57.10
C LYS A 352 -39.10 -11.42 57.10
N CYS A 353 -38.51 -10.79 58.12
CA CYS A 353 -37.07 -10.79 58.47
C CYS A 353 -36.79 -11.81 59.62
N PRO A 354 -35.53 -12.11 60.03
CA PRO A 354 -34.63 -11.17 60.75
C PRO A 354 -33.10 -11.32 60.48
N ALA A 355 -32.27 -10.55 61.22
CA ALA A 355 -30.80 -10.52 61.24
C ALA A 355 -30.26 -11.16 62.56
N PRO A 356 -29.09 -10.81 63.21
CA PRO A 356 -27.89 -10.01 62.83
C PRO A 356 -26.50 -10.56 63.32
N ARG A 357 -25.42 -9.74 63.18
CA ARG A 357 -24.24 -9.52 64.09
C ARG A 357 -22.80 -9.80 63.59
N THR A 358 -21.93 -8.80 63.84
CA THR A 358 -20.44 -8.72 63.87
C THR A 358 -19.90 -8.92 65.32
N PRO A 359 -18.60 -8.72 65.73
CA PRO A 359 -17.35 -8.24 65.07
C PRO A 359 -16.14 -9.24 65.27
N GLY A 360 -14.82 -8.95 65.36
CA GLY A 360 -13.97 -7.72 65.30
C GLY A 360 -12.50 -7.94 65.77
N SER A 361 -11.65 -6.88 65.70
CA SER A 361 -10.23 -6.78 66.18
C SER A 361 -9.16 -7.53 65.34
N GLY A 362 -7.86 -7.14 65.24
CA GLY A 362 -7.06 -6.06 65.87
C GLY A 362 -5.81 -5.63 65.05
N LYS A 363 -4.86 -4.85 65.63
CA LYS A 363 -3.66 -4.19 64.99
C LYS A 363 -2.32 -4.59 65.69
N PRO A 364 -1.14 -3.96 65.49
CA PRO A 364 -0.35 -3.47 64.31
C PRO A 364 0.99 -4.32 64.20
N PRO A 365 2.25 -3.87 63.86
CA PRO A 365 2.82 -2.63 63.28
C PRO A 365 3.85 -2.81 62.10
N HIS A 366 5.17 -2.60 62.31
CA HIS A 366 6.30 -2.41 61.36
C HIS A 366 7.62 -2.94 61.99
N PRO A 367 8.79 -3.12 61.30
CA PRO A 367 9.37 -2.25 60.25
C PRO A 367 10.09 -2.95 59.05
N ARG A 368 10.94 -2.19 58.33
CA ARG A 368 11.69 -2.51 57.09
C ARG A 368 12.76 -3.60 57.24
N LEU A 369 13.04 -4.35 56.16
CA LEU A 369 14.36 -4.37 55.49
C LEU A 369 14.31 -5.00 54.07
N GLN A 370 15.47 -5.13 53.41
CA GLN A 370 15.65 -5.18 51.95
C GLN A 370 16.40 -6.44 51.49
N GLY A 371 16.05 -6.98 50.31
CA GLY A 371 16.60 -8.22 49.75
C GLY A 371 17.27 -8.06 48.38
N CYS A 372 18.56 -8.38 48.33
CA CYS A 372 19.52 -8.21 47.24
C CYS A 372 19.12 -8.76 45.85
N ASN A 373 19.29 -7.92 44.82
CA ASN A 373 19.79 -8.36 43.50
C ASN A 373 21.32 -8.25 43.50
N LYS A 374 22.02 -8.96 42.60
CA LYS A 374 23.49 -9.15 42.67
C LYS A 374 24.17 -8.87 41.33
N GLU A 375 25.22 -8.04 41.37
CA GLU A 375 26.39 -7.94 40.43
C GLU A 375 26.09 -7.80 38.90
N ASN A 376 26.61 -6.79 38.17
CA ASN A 376 27.89 -6.07 38.31
C ASN A 376 27.81 -4.60 37.83
N GLU A 377 28.72 -3.76 38.34
CA GLU A 377 29.14 -2.49 37.71
C GLU A 377 30.60 -2.58 37.27
N ALA A 378 30.94 -1.88 36.17
CA ALA A 378 32.27 -1.30 35.95
C ALA A 378 32.13 -0.13 34.95
N GLN A 379 32.54 1.08 35.37
CA GLN A 379 32.60 2.27 34.52
C GLN A 379 34.03 2.47 34.02
N LEU A 380 34.22 3.14 32.87
CA LEU A 380 35.00 4.40 32.74
C LEU A 380 35.07 4.90 31.28
N LYS A 381 35.58 6.14 31.10
CA LYS A 381 35.69 6.86 29.82
C LYS A 381 37.17 7.11 29.45
N GLY A 382 37.46 7.34 28.17
CA GLY A 382 38.51 8.30 27.77
C GLY A 382 39.55 7.86 26.73
N THR A 383 39.52 8.50 25.55
CA THR A 383 40.68 8.79 24.67
C THR A 383 41.51 9.96 25.25
N PRO A 384 42.74 10.35 24.79
CA PRO A 384 43.18 10.37 23.37
C PRO A 384 44.69 10.17 22.98
N VAL A 385 44.92 9.94 21.67
CA VAL A 385 45.99 10.52 20.78
C VAL A 385 47.48 10.05 20.80
N SER A 386 47.99 9.83 19.56
CA SER A 386 49.39 9.85 19.04
C SER A 386 50.44 8.77 19.40
N GLY A 387 51.20 8.30 18.37
CA GLY A 387 52.48 7.59 18.57
C GLY A 387 53.03 6.70 17.43
N ALA A 388 53.62 7.29 16.39
CA ALA A 388 54.69 6.82 15.45
C ALA A 388 54.86 5.34 14.96
N LEU A 389 55.27 5.26 13.68
CA LEU A 389 55.85 4.17 12.86
C LEU A 389 56.48 2.93 13.54
N LEU A 390 56.30 1.74 12.95
CA LEU A 390 57.29 1.09 12.05
C LEU A 390 56.80 -0.25 11.43
N THR A 391 57.36 -0.58 10.26
CA THR A 391 57.29 -1.89 9.54
C THR A 391 58.71 -2.51 9.49
N PRO A 392 58.99 -3.71 8.91
CA PRO A 392 58.12 -4.74 8.32
C PRO A 392 58.40 -6.19 8.81
N ALA A 393 57.59 -7.17 8.37
CA ALA A 393 58.07 -8.51 8.00
C ALA A 393 57.01 -9.29 7.18
N SER A 394 57.43 -10.02 6.16
CA SER A 394 56.68 -11.13 5.55
C SER A 394 57.49 -12.43 5.72
N PRO A 395 56.86 -13.62 5.59
CA PRO A 395 56.90 -14.23 4.27
C PRO A 395 55.67 -15.09 3.86
N GLN A 396 55.52 -15.23 2.54
CA GLN A 396 54.95 -16.35 1.76
C GLN A 396 53.60 -16.99 2.15
N ARG A 397 52.68 -16.96 1.17
CA ARG A 397 51.55 -17.89 1.04
C ARG A 397 51.99 -19.22 0.43
N ASN A 398 51.29 -20.30 0.72
CA ASN A 398 50.89 -21.28 -0.30
C ASN A 398 49.53 -21.91 0.02
N PHE A 399 48.83 -22.35 -1.04
CA PHE A 399 47.38 -22.48 -1.14
C PHE A 399 46.75 -23.70 -0.42
N SER A 400 45.52 -23.52 0.06
CA SER A 400 44.41 -24.45 -0.22
C SER A 400 43.04 -23.73 -0.10
N MET A 401 41.96 -24.37 -0.55
CA MET A 401 40.68 -23.73 -0.89
C MET A 401 39.57 -24.02 0.14
N ALA A 402 38.85 -22.98 0.61
CA ALA A 402 37.42 -23.05 1.01
C ALA A 402 36.82 -21.66 1.36
N SER A 403 36.19 -21.01 0.40
CA SER A 403 35.23 -19.91 0.62
C SER A 403 33.93 -20.45 1.30
N VAL A 404 33.03 -19.67 1.91
CA VAL A 404 32.90 -18.20 2.10
C VAL A 404 32.35 -17.94 3.50
N ALA A 405 32.76 -16.86 4.18
CA ALA A 405 31.97 -16.28 5.29
C ALA A 405 32.16 -14.76 5.46
N SER A 406 31.05 -14.01 5.33
CA SER A 406 30.76 -12.71 5.95
C SER A 406 31.37 -11.39 5.43
N THR A 407 30.46 -10.40 5.33
CA THR A 407 30.60 -8.94 5.57
C THR A 407 31.50 -8.04 4.70
N TYR A 408 30.82 -7.26 3.85
CA TYR A 408 30.73 -5.79 4.00
C TYR A 408 32.04 -4.97 3.94
N SER A 409 32.61 -4.86 2.73
CA SER A 409 33.52 -3.74 2.36
C SER A 409 33.56 -3.41 0.85
N GLU A 410 32.94 -4.22 -0.01
CA GLU A 410 32.92 -4.02 -1.47
C GLU A 410 31.66 -3.28 -1.95
N PHE A 411 31.39 -2.09 -1.41
CA PHE A 411 30.20 -1.29 -1.79
C PHE A 411 30.47 0.22 -1.97
N VAL A 412 31.74 0.64 -2.02
CA VAL A 412 32.14 2.06 -2.04
C VAL A 412 33.29 2.34 -3.04
N ARG A 413 33.32 1.65 -4.19
CA ARG A 413 34.35 1.89 -5.23
C ARG A 413 33.88 1.98 -6.70
N ASP A 414 32.63 1.65 -7.00
CA ASP A 414 32.12 1.61 -8.40
C ASP A 414 31.23 2.82 -8.77
N LEU A 415 31.29 3.93 -8.01
CA LEU A 415 30.46 5.11 -8.27
C LEU A 415 31.12 6.21 -9.12
N VAL A 416 32.27 5.92 -9.75
CA VAL A 416 32.98 6.85 -10.66
C VAL A 416 33.49 6.10 -11.89
N ASN A 417 32.65 6.05 -12.93
CA ASN A 417 32.97 5.97 -14.38
C ASN A 417 31.94 5.14 -15.16
N THR A 418 30.95 5.79 -15.79
CA THR A 418 30.47 5.49 -17.16
C THR A 418 29.37 6.47 -17.58
N GLU A 419 29.41 6.93 -18.83
CA GLU A 419 28.38 7.78 -19.43
C GLU A 419 27.46 7.00 -20.38
N SER A 420 26.28 7.56 -20.62
CA SER A 420 25.44 7.38 -21.81
C SER A 420 25.17 5.96 -22.36
N VAL A 421 24.12 5.29 -21.86
CA VAL A 421 23.32 4.32 -22.65
C VAL A 421 21.82 4.54 -22.40
N GLN A 422 21.00 4.32 -23.42
CA GLN A 422 19.55 4.59 -23.45
C GLN A 422 18.76 3.85 -22.35
N SER A 423 17.96 4.60 -21.57
CA SER A 423 17.05 4.03 -20.57
C SER A 423 15.75 3.50 -21.21
N ARG A 424 15.71 2.20 -21.55
CA ARG A 424 14.46 1.47 -21.74
C ARG A 424 13.92 1.00 -20.38
N CYS A 425 12.92 1.69 -19.83
CA CYS A 425 12.26 1.26 -18.60
C CYS A 425 11.50 -0.07 -18.81
N VAL A 426 12.05 -1.16 -18.27
CA VAL A 426 11.35 -2.47 -18.22
C VAL A 426 10.38 -2.46 -17.04
N LEU A 427 9.24 -1.79 -17.22
CA LEU A 427 8.09 -1.91 -16.31
C LEU A 427 7.49 -3.32 -16.40
N SER A 428 7.22 -3.90 -15.22
CA SER A 428 6.87 -5.31 -15.00
C SER A 428 5.85 -5.90 -16.00
N SER A 429 6.34 -6.72 -16.94
CA SER A 429 5.47 -7.49 -17.85
C SER A 429 4.67 -8.60 -17.18
N LYS A 430 4.75 -8.75 -15.84
CA LYS A 430 3.94 -9.69 -15.06
C LYS A 430 2.54 -9.13 -14.80
N THR A 431 2.43 -7.84 -14.48
CA THR A 431 1.15 -7.22 -14.10
C THR A 431 0.17 -7.16 -15.28
N LEU A 432 0.64 -6.70 -16.45
CA LEU A 432 -0.17 -6.63 -17.68
C LEU A 432 -0.65 -8.01 -18.19
N LYS A 433 0.14 -9.08 -17.98
CA LYS A 433 -0.26 -10.43 -18.36
C LYS A 433 -1.40 -10.99 -17.51
N CYS A 434 -1.49 -10.63 -16.22
CA CYS A 434 -2.64 -10.99 -15.40
C CYS A 434 -3.92 -10.31 -15.88
N CYS A 435 -3.87 -9.01 -16.18
CA CYS A 435 -5.05 -8.27 -16.67
C CYS A 435 -5.60 -8.85 -17.98
N LEU A 436 -4.74 -9.13 -18.96
CA LEU A 436 -5.17 -9.69 -20.25
C LEU A 436 -5.74 -11.12 -20.15
N LEU A 437 -5.19 -11.96 -19.26
CA LEU A 437 -5.71 -13.32 -19.05
C LEU A 437 -7.11 -13.32 -18.41
N ILE A 438 -7.38 -12.39 -17.48
CA ILE A 438 -8.69 -12.27 -16.84
C ILE A 438 -9.75 -11.81 -17.86
N SER A 439 -9.43 -10.82 -18.70
CA SER A 439 -10.34 -10.34 -19.76
C SER A 439 -10.70 -11.42 -20.77
N SER A 440 -9.72 -12.24 -21.21
CA SER A 440 -10.00 -13.36 -22.13
C SER A 440 -10.88 -14.45 -21.51
N LEU A 441 -10.71 -14.78 -20.22
CA LEU A 441 -11.56 -15.78 -19.56
C LEU A 441 -13.02 -15.34 -19.46
N HIS A 442 -13.28 -14.05 -19.21
CA HIS A 442 -14.65 -13.54 -19.09
C HIS A 442 -15.37 -13.53 -20.45
N ALA A 443 -14.66 -13.14 -21.53
CA ALA A 443 -15.21 -13.10 -22.89
C ALA A 443 -15.59 -14.48 -23.46
N SER A 444 -14.98 -15.57 -22.98
CA SER A 444 -15.29 -16.93 -23.43
C SER A 444 -16.54 -17.56 -22.78
N ASN A 445 -17.07 -16.97 -21.70
CA ASN A 445 -18.15 -17.56 -20.89
C ASN A 445 -19.56 -17.03 -21.22
N GLN A 446 -19.73 -16.20 -22.26
CA GLN A 446 -21.03 -15.63 -22.67
C GLN A 446 -21.49 -16.06 -24.08
N ARG A 447 -21.16 -17.29 -24.50
CA ARG A 447 -21.65 -17.88 -25.77
C ARG A 447 -22.03 -19.36 -25.63
N ILE A 448 -23.04 -19.64 -24.81
CA ILE A 448 -23.77 -20.91 -24.83
C ILE A 448 -25.27 -20.59 -24.64
N ASP A 449 -26.05 -20.81 -25.71
CA ASP A 449 -27.50 -21.12 -25.75
C ASP A 449 -28.51 -20.08 -25.17
N PHE A 450 -29.77 -19.95 -25.61
CA PHE A 450 -30.65 -20.61 -26.62
C PHE A 450 -31.68 -19.54 -27.12
N PRO A 451 -32.64 -19.80 -28.04
CA PRO A 451 -32.98 -21.06 -28.73
C PRO A 451 -32.60 -21.11 -30.22
#